data_AF-A0A1N7GQL3-F1
#
_entry.id   AF-A0A1N7GQL3-F1
#
_cell.length_a   1.000
_cell.length_b   1.000
_cell.length_c   1.000
_cell.angle_alpha   90.00
_cell.angle_beta   90.00
_cell.angle_gamma   90.00
#
_symmetry.space_group_name_H-M   'P 1'
#
loop_
_entity.id
_entity.type
_entity.pdbx_description
1 polymer ?
#
loop_
_entity_poly.entity_id
_entity_poly.type
_entity_poly.pdbx_seq_one_letter_code
_entity_poly.pdbx_strand_id
1 'polypeptide(L)'
;MQPRQGRPSHGDGRHSAPDPDGSDTYRFPVVAYGESDRVHRHPDRASAWSEESTSAETVAFRRPAESPEGAPSTSNSVVADNLVKRFGDFTAVDGISFTVPTGSVLGLLGPNGAGKTTTVNMLCTLLTPDGGTATIAGHDVVRDRADVRKSIMLTGQFAALDEALTGRENLILFGRLMGLSPKGARARADELLEAFDLTKAASRRVGKFSGGMRRRIDIACGLVVRPEVVFLDEPTTGLDPRSRQDVWDIVSSLSRLHITTLLTTQYLEEADLLSDRIVVIDKGRVIAEGTADELKAQVAGTFCEIVPTSPADLPRLQDALAGLAAEDQIRVDLTRNSLTVPAAGTDVLVEVVRRTDIAGIALSDVGLRRPSLDDVFLELTDRPADAGTE
;
A
#
# COMPACT_ATOMS: atom_id res chain seq x y z
N MET A 1 85.25 29.02 -14.37
CA MET A 1 84.49 30.26 -14.12
C MET A 1 83.23 29.88 -13.35
N GLN A 2 83.20 30.12 -12.03
CA GLN A 2 81.98 30.12 -11.20
C GLN A 2 81.19 31.43 -11.47
N PRO A 3 79.87 31.54 -11.21
CA PRO A 3 79.21 31.40 -9.89
C PRO A 3 77.86 30.59 -9.91
N ARG A 4 77.34 29.95 -8.83
CA ARG A 4 76.75 30.43 -7.54
C ARG A 4 75.65 31.48 -7.77
N GLN A 5 74.44 31.50 -7.21
CA GLN A 5 73.72 30.85 -6.09
C GLN A 5 72.21 31.20 -6.22
N GLY A 6 71.30 30.44 -5.60
CA GLY A 6 69.94 30.93 -5.29
C GLY A 6 68.81 29.89 -5.18
N ARG A 7 68.60 29.32 -3.98
CA ARG A 7 67.31 28.84 -3.42
C ARG A 7 67.06 29.68 -2.13
N PRO A 8 65.87 29.74 -1.48
CA PRO A 8 64.64 28.91 -1.62
C PRO A 8 63.28 29.68 -1.54
N SER A 9 62.13 29.00 -1.75
CA SER A 9 61.01 28.91 -0.78
C SER A 9 59.79 28.14 -1.33
N HIS A 10 59.11 27.41 -0.45
CA HIS A 10 58.00 26.48 -0.66
C HIS A 10 56.67 27.09 -1.16
N GLY A 11 55.89 26.24 -1.83
CA GLY A 11 54.45 26.43 -2.09
C GLY A 11 53.88 25.18 -2.75
N ASP A 12 53.38 24.24 -1.96
CA ASP A 12 52.65 23.05 -2.39
C ASP A 12 51.32 23.43 -3.05
N GLY A 13 51.00 22.78 -4.18
CA GLY A 13 49.76 22.99 -4.91
C GLY A 13 49.60 21.97 -6.04
N ARG A 14 49.43 20.69 -5.69
CA ARG A 14 49.05 19.66 -6.67
C ARG A 14 47.58 19.83 -7.03
N HIS A 15 47.31 20.22 -8.27
CA HIS A 15 46.02 20.07 -8.92
C HIS A 15 45.79 18.60 -9.29
N SER A 16 44.73 17.99 -8.74
CA SER A 16 44.20 16.70 -9.16
C SER A 16 42.95 16.90 -10.04
N ALA A 17 42.85 16.06 -11.07
CA ALA A 17 41.79 15.97 -12.06
C ALA A 17 40.42 15.57 -11.46
N PRO A 18 39.31 15.69 -12.20
CA PRO A 18 37.96 15.49 -11.66
C PRO A 18 37.61 14.00 -11.48
N ASP A 19 36.94 13.70 -10.37
CA ASP A 19 36.36 12.40 -10.04
C ASP A 19 35.22 12.02 -11.00
N PRO A 20 35.18 10.76 -11.50
CA PRO A 20 34.05 10.23 -12.26
C PRO A 20 33.21 9.34 -11.34
N ASP A 21 32.34 9.91 -10.50
CA ASP A 21 31.35 9.10 -9.79
C ASP A 21 30.06 9.89 -9.53
N GLY A 22 29.21 9.96 -10.57
CA GLY A 22 27.82 10.35 -10.45
C GLY A 22 26.97 9.10 -10.21
N SER A 23 26.87 8.64 -8.97
CA SER A 23 25.99 7.52 -8.60
C SER A 23 24.73 8.04 -7.90
N ASP A 24 23.60 7.96 -8.62
CA ASP A 24 22.27 8.27 -8.08
C ASP A 24 21.82 7.17 -7.11
N THR A 25 21.93 7.45 -5.82
CA THR A 25 21.48 6.59 -4.72
C THR A 25 20.12 7.06 -4.21
N TYR A 26 19.11 6.19 -4.24
CA TYR A 26 17.78 6.51 -3.70
C TYR A 26 17.71 6.19 -2.20
N ARG A 27 17.02 7.07 -1.45
CA ARG A 27 17.06 7.16 0.02
C ARG A 27 15.75 6.67 0.64
N PHE A 28 15.81 5.86 1.71
CA PHE A 28 14.64 5.55 2.54
C PHE A 28 14.27 6.75 3.42
N PRO A 29 13.04 7.28 3.39
CA PRO A 29 12.61 8.30 4.33
C PRO A 29 12.28 7.66 5.68
N VAL A 30 13.01 8.06 6.73
CA VAL A 30 12.66 7.74 8.12
C VAL A 30 11.74 8.84 8.63
N VAL A 31 10.49 8.52 8.96
CA VAL A 31 9.61 9.43 9.69
C VAL A 31 9.93 9.29 11.17
N ALA A 32 10.66 10.25 11.73
CA ALA A 32 10.91 10.32 13.17
C ALA A 32 9.64 10.79 13.89
N TYR A 33 8.97 9.92 14.65
CA TYR A 33 7.93 10.35 15.58
C TYR A 33 8.56 10.94 16.84
N GLY A 34 8.51 12.26 16.96
CA GLY A 34 8.77 12.97 18.20
C GLY A 34 7.71 12.63 19.25
N GLU A 35 8.15 12.24 20.44
CA GLU A 35 7.32 12.00 21.60
C GLU A 35 6.88 13.36 22.17
N SER A 36 5.60 13.75 22.02
CA SER A 36 5.05 14.91 22.73
C SER A 36 3.70 14.59 23.35
N ASP A 37 3.72 14.52 24.68
CA ASP A 37 2.56 14.40 25.54
C ASP A 37 1.88 15.79 25.68
N ARG A 38 0.54 15.79 25.62
CA ARG A 38 -0.44 16.76 26.19
C ARG A 38 -0.99 17.98 25.40
N VAL A 39 -2.33 17.89 25.23
CA VAL A 39 -3.42 18.88 25.43
C VAL A 39 -4.04 19.56 24.18
N HIS A 40 -5.37 19.41 24.11
CA HIS A 40 -6.38 19.97 23.22
C HIS A 40 -6.11 21.36 22.59
N ARG A 41 -6.32 21.47 21.26
CA ARG A 41 -7.32 22.36 20.61
C ARG A 41 -7.40 22.12 19.09
N HIS A 42 -8.62 22.26 18.56
CA HIS A 42 -9.07 22.16 17.16
C HIS A 42 -8.48 23.29 16.25
N PRO A 43 -8.71 23.31 14.93
CA PRO A 43 -7.70 23.60 13.92
C PRO A 43 -7.96 24.95 13.24
N ASP A 44 -6.90 25.66 12.91
CA ASP A 44 -6.87 26.55 11.75
C ASP A 44 -5.48 27.16 11.71
N ARG A 45 -4.67 26.71 10.74
CA ARG A 45 -3.86 27.58 9.87
C ARG A 45 -2.86 26.77 9.05
N ALA A 46 -3.04 26.89 7.75
CA ALA A 46 -2.00 26.73 6.77
C ALA A 46 -0.82 27.71 7.03
N SER A 47 0.34 27.36 6.46
CA SER A 47 1.60 28.10 6.39
C SER A 47 2.50 28.07 7.64
N ALA A 48 3.50 27.19 7.60
CA ALA A 48 4.93 27.50 7.75
C ALA A 48 5.71 26.23 8.14
N TRP A 49 6.18 25.47 7.15
CA TRP A 49 7.21 24.46 7.39
C TRP A 49 8.56 25.14 7.21
N SER A 50 9.18 25.52 8.32
CA SER A 50 10.57 25.97 8.37
C SER A 50 11.49 24.77 8.21
N GLU A 51 12.38 24.88 7.22
CA GLU A 51 13.52 24.01 7.00
C GLU A 51 14.44 24.01 8.23
N GLU A 52 14.42 22.94 9.02
CA GLU A 52 15.51 22.63 9.94
C GLU A 52 15.89 21.16 9.76
N SER A 53 16.68 20.97 8.70
CA SER A 53 17.28 19.69 8.28
C SER A 53 18.27 19.22 9.33
N THR A 54 17.90 18.20 10.12
CA THR A 54 18.87 17.42 10.90
C THR A 54 19.32 16.24 10.05
N SER A 55 20.64 16.15 9.81
CA SER A 55 21.31 15.13 9.00
C SER A 55 21.05 13.70 9.52
N ALA A 56 20.25 12.93 8.78
CA ALA A 56 20.09 11.49 8.96
C ALA A 56 20.89 10.75 7.87
N GLU A 57 21.85 9.93 8.28
CA GLU A 57 22.61 9.04 7.39
C GLU A 57 21.70 7.92 6.85
N THR A 58 21.92 7.51 5.61
CA THR A 58 20.91 6.89 4.73
C THR A 58 21.29 5.48 4.24
N VAL A 59 20.32 4.57 4.13
CA VAL A 59 20.48 3.25 3.48
C VAL A 59 20.44 3.39 1.95
N ALA A 60 21.55 3.07 1.28
CA ALA A 60 21.66 3.11 -0.17
C ALA A 60 21.30 1.76 -0.81
N PHE A 61 20.30 1.73 -1.69
CA PHE A 61 20.06 0.60 -2.59
C PHE A 61 20.73 0.88 -3.93
N ARG A 62 21.63 -0.01 -4.36
CA ARG A 62 22.23 0.10 -5.71
C ARG A 62 21.13 -0.11 -6.76
N ARG A 63 20.97 0.84 -7.67
CA ARG A 63 20.12 0.67 -8.86
C ARG A 63 20.79 -0.37 -9.78
N PRO A 64 20.05 -1.27 -10.46
CA PRO A 64 20.62 -2.06 -11.54
C PRO A 64 21.19 -1.13 -12.62
N ALA A 65 22.23 -1.59 -13.32
CA ALA A 65 22.73 -0.91 -14.51
C ALA A 65 21.60 -0.76 -15.53
N GLU A 66 21.45 0.44 -16.12
CA GLU A 66 20.46 0.69 -17.16
C GLU A 66 20.61 -0.32 -18.31
N SER A 67 19.48 -0.91 -18.71
CA SER A 67 19.39 -1.59 -19.99
C SER A 67 19.44 -0.55 -21.12
N PRO A 68 19.92 -0.90 -22.33
CA PRO A 68 20.27 0.09 -23.35
C PRO A 68 19.06 0.92 -23.79
N GLU A 69 19.24 2.24 -23.89
CA GLU A 69 18.25 3.19 -24.41
C GLU A 69 17.65 2.74 -25.75
N GLY A 70 16.32 2.63 -25.83
CA GLY A 70 15.66 2.38 -27.11
C GLY A 70 14.24 1.82 -27.15
N ALA A 71 13.47 1.74 -26.06
CA ALA A 71 12.06 1.34 -26.14
C ALA A 71 11.16 2.23 -25.25
N PRO A 72 10.09 2.84 -25.79
CA PRO A 72 9.04 3.39 -24.94
C PRO A 72 8.01 2.29 -24.66
N SER A 73 7.96 1.76 -23.42
CA SER A 73 6.71 1.23 -22.83
C SER A 73 6.95 0.67 -21.42
N THR A 74 6.10 1.09 -20.49
CA THR A 74 5.77 0.44 -19.22
C THR A 74 5.91 -1.09 -19.25
N SER A 75 6.99 -1.64 -18.70
CA SER A 75 7.10 -3.08 -18.47
C SER A 75 6.14 -3.47 -17.33
N ASN A 76 5.38 -4.55 -17.51
CA ASN A 76 4.57 -5.11 -16.44
C ASN A 76 5.42 -6.14 -15.66
N SER A 77 5.58 -5.94 -14.36
CA SER A 77 6.31 -6.86 -13.49
C SER A 77 5.45 -8.03 -13.02
N VAL A 78 4.13 -7.90 -13.06
CA VAL A 78 3.18 -8.99 -12.80
C VAL A 78 2.17 -9.02 -13.94
N VAL A 79 1.99 -10.18 -14.54
CA VAL A 79 0.94 -10.42 -15.54
C VAL A 79 0.25 -11.72 -15.14
N ALA A 80 -1.06 -11.65 -14.93
CA ALA A 80 -1.94 -12.79 -14.75
C ALA A 80 -2.94 -12.80 -15.89
N ASP A 81 -3.05 -13.91 -16.60
CA ASP A 81 -3.98 -14.09 -17.71
C ASP A 81 -4.84 -15.33 -17.48
N ASN A 82 -6.12 -15.10 -17.24
CA ASN A 82 -7.17 -16.10 -17.05
C ASN A 82 -6.79 -17.20 -16.05
N LEU A 83 -6.15 -16.82 -14.94
CA LEU A 83 -5.72 -17.78 -13.93
C LEU A 83 -6.91 -18.54 -13.36
N VAL A 84 -6.77 -19.86 -13.22
CA VAL A 84 -7.80 -20.74 -12.65
C VAL A 84 -7.18 -21.64 -11.58
N LYS A 85 -7.88 -21.81 -10.46
CA LYS A 85 -7.55 -22.80 -9.43
C LYS A 85 -8.79 -23.51 -8.90
N ARG A 86 -8.75 -24.84 -8.92
CA ARG A 86 -9.78 -25.76 -8.41
C ARG A 86 -9.24 -26.63 -7.28
N PHE A 87 -10.08 -26.89 -6.29
CA PHE A 87 -9.85 -27.80 -5.18
C PHE A 87 -11.01 -28.80 -5.12
N GLY A 88 -10.85 -29.95 -5.78
CA GLY A 88 -11.98 -30.87 -6.01
C GLY A 88 -13.05 -30.17 -6.85
N ASP A 89 -14.27 -30.15 -6.35
CA ASP A 89 -15.42 -29.51 -7.02
C ASP A 89 -15.50 -27.99 -6.78
N PHE A 90 -14.68 -27.44 -5.88
CA PHE A 90 -14.69 -26.01 -5.56
C PHE A 90 -13.70 -25.24 -6.45
N THR A 91 -14.18 -24.24 -7.19
CA THR A 91 -13.33 -23.32 -7.96
C THR A 91 -13.03 -22.08 -7.12
N ALA A 92 -11.79 -21.97 -6.63
CA ALA A 92 -11.36 -20.86 -5.78
C ALA A 92 -10.96 -19.61 -6.57
N VAL A 93 -10.45 -19.81 -7.79
CA VAL A 93 -10.08 -18.75 -8.72
C VAL A 93 -10.56 -19.17 -10.11
N ASP A 94 -11.29 -18.30 -10.80
CA ASP A 94 -12.09 -18.63 -11.97
C ASP A 94 -11.89 -17.61 -13.10
N GLY A 95 -10.68 -17.60 -13.69
CA GLY A 95 -10.34 -16.76 -14.83
C GLY A 95 -9.92 -15.34 -14.45
N ILE A 96 -9.10 -15.19 -13.40
CA ILE A 96 -8.60 -13.88 -12.97
C ILE A 96 -7.50 -13.39 -13.92
N SER A 97 -7.68 -12.18 -14.45
CA SER A 97 -6.73 -11.49 -15.32
C SER A 97 -6.45 -10.09 -14.78
N PHE A 98 -5.18 -9.71 -14.71
CA PHE A 98 -4.74 -8.34 -14.39
C PHE A 98 -3.25 -8.16 -14.69
N THR A 99 -2.81 -6.90 -14.76
CA THR A 99 -1.39 -6.55 -14.93
C THR A 99 -0.96 -5.50 -13.93
N VAL A 100 0.27 -5.61 -13.43
CA VAL A 100 0.88 -4.62 -12.53
C VAL A 100 2.12 -4.01 -13.19
N PRO A 101 2.09 -2.69 -13.49
CA PRO A 101 3.27 -1.97 -13.96
C PRO A 101 4.44 -2.07 -12.99
N THR A 102 5.66 -2.12 -13.52
CA THR A 102 6.88 -2.09 -12.72
C THR A 102 6.91 -0.86 -11.80
N GLY A 103 7.18 -1.09 -10.52
CA GLY A 103 7.31 -0.03 -9.52
C GLY A 103 6.00 0.57 -9.01
N SER A 104 4.85 0.00 -9.38
CA SER A 104 3.53 0.39 -8.86
C SER A 104 3.02 -0.54 -7.75
N VAL A 105 1.97 -0.11 -7.06
CA VAL A 105 1.25 -0.86 -6.04
C VAL A 105 -0.13 -1.26 -6.57
N LEU A 106 -0.39 -2.56 -6.62
CA LEU A 106 -1.72 -3.12 -6.86
C LEU A 106 -2.37 -3.58 -5.55
N GLY A 107 -3.56 -3.06 -5.28
CA GLY A 107 -4.44 -3.55 -4.22
C GLY A 107 -5.38 -4.64 -4.73
N LEU A 108 -5.20 -5.86 -4.25
CA LEU A 108 -6.11 -6.97 -4.48
C LEU A 108 -7.16 -7.00 -3.36
N LEU A 109 -8.32 -6.43 -3.64
CA LEU A 109 -9.39 -6.18 -2.68
C LEU A 109 -10.49 -7.23 -2.81
N GLY A 110 -11.06 -7.67 -1.69
CA GLY A 110 -12.21 -8.57 -1.71
C GLY A 110 -12.50 -9.18 -0.34
N PRO A 111 -13.65 -9.83 -0.15
CA PRO A 111 -14.01 -10.45 1.11
C PRO A 111 -13.16 -11.70 1.38
N ASN A 112 -13.26 -12.25 2.59
CA ASN A 112 -12.63 -13.52 2.93
C ASN A 112 -13.22 -14.64 2.06
N GLY A 113 -12.35 -15.50 1.53
CA GLY A 113 -12.75 -16.56 0.61
C GLY A 113 -12.95 -16.14 -0.85
N ALA A 114 -12.72 -14.86 -1.20
CA ALA A 114 -12.83 -14.39 -2.58
C ALA A 114 -11.77 -14.95 -3.54
N GLY A 115 -10.71 -15.61 -3.04
CA GLY A 115 -9.63 -16.18 -3.84
C GLY A 115 -8.31 -15.39 -3.80
N LYS A 116 -8.22 -14.28 -3.05
CA LYS A 116 -7.01 -13.43 -2.94
C LYS A 116 -5.73 -14.21 -2.62
N THR A 117 -5.71 -14.92 -1.49
CA THR A 117 -4.56 -15.74 -1.06
C THR A 117 -4.28 -16.88 -2.03
N THR A 118 -5.31 -17.47 -2.66
CA THR A 118 -5.13 -18.50 -3.69
C THR A 118 -4.43 -17.95 -4.92
N THR A 119 -4.82 -16.76 -5.38
CA THR A 119 -4.16 -16.02 -6.47
C THR A 119 -2.71 -15.72 -6.12
N VAL A 120 -2.45 -15.12 -4.95
CA VAL A 120 -1.07 -14.84 -4.49
C VAL A 120 -0.24 -16.12 -4.42
N ASN A 121 -0.77 -17.21 -3.89
CA ASN A 121 -0.04 -18.48 -3.81
C ASN A 121 0.30 -19.06 -5.20
N MET A 122 -0.56 -18.86 -6.20
CA MET A 122 -0.22 -19.23 -7.58
C MET A 122 0.91 -18.36 -8.14
N LEU A 123 0.83 -17.04 -7.96
CA LEU A 123 1.86 -16.10 -8.42
C LEU A 123 3.21 -16.33 -7.73
N CYS A 124 3.20 -16.73 -6.46
CA CYS A 124 4.38 -17.06 -5.68
C CYS A 124 4.90 -18.48 -5.91
N THR A 125 4.36 -19.24 -6.87
CA THR A 125 4.75 -20.63 -7.18
C THR A 125 4.48 -21.65 -6.05
N LEU A 126 3.66 -21.28 -5.06
CA LEU A 126 3.25 -22.16 -3.96
C LEU A 126 2.10 -23.09 -4.37
N LEU A 127 1.28 -22.64 -5.32
CA LEU A 127 0.26 -23.45 -5.99
C LEU A 127 0.49 -23.44 -7.50
N THR A 128 0.26 -24.57 -8.15
CA THR A 128 0.24 -24.62 -9.62
C THR A 128 -1.17 -24.23 -10.10
N PRO A 129 -1.30 -23.27 -11.04
CA PRO A 129 -2.57 -22.98 -11.70
C PRO A 129 -3.12 -24.22 -12.42
N ASP A 130 -4.44 -24.40 -12.43
CA ASP A 130 -5.13 -25.44 -13.21
C ASP A 130 -5.54 -24.94 -14.61
N GLY A 131 -5.42 -23.63 -14.85
CA GLY A 131 -5.65 -22.96 -16.12
C GLY A 131 -5.08 -21.54 -16.11
N GLY A 132 -4.99 -20.93 -17.29
CA GLY A 132 -4.38 -19.61 -17.49
C GLY A 132 -2.85 -19.63 -17.45
N THR A 133 -2.27 -18.44 -17.49
CA THR A 133 -0.82 -18.22 -17.39
C THR A 133 -0.50 -17.05 -16.48
N ALA A 134 0.72 -17.02 -15.94
CA ALA A 134 1.21 -15.83 -15.25
C ALA A 134 2.73 -15.71 -15.37
N THR A 135 3.20 -14.47 -15.40
CA THR A 135 4.62 -14.12 -15.39
C THR A 135 4.93 -13.10 -14.30
N ILE A 136 6.03 -13.30 -13.58
CA ILE A 136 6.54 -12.42 -12.54
C ILE A 136 7.97 -12.02 -12.89
N ALA A 137 8.25 -10.72 -12.95
CA ALA A 137 9.56 -10.19 -13.36
C ALA A 137 10.06 -10.80 -14.69
N GLY A 138 9.14 -11.07 -15.63
CA GLY A 138 9.45 -11.70 -16.91
C GLY A 138 9.64 -13.23 -16.88
N HIS A 139 9.48 -13.88 -15.72
CA HIS A 139 9.61 -15.33 -15.54
C HIS A 139 8.24 -16.02 -15.43
N ASP A 140 8.04 -17.14 -16.13
CA ASP A 140 6.79 -17.92 -16.06
C ASP A 140 6.66 -18.65 -14.71
N VAL A 141 5.49 -18.53 -14.06
CA VAL A 141 5.27 -19.06 -12.69
C VAL A 141 5.27 -20.59 -12.61
N VAL A 142 5.14 -21.30 -13.74
CA VAL A 142 5.15 -22.76 -13.82
C VAL A 142 6.50 -23.26 -14.32
N ARG A 143 7.06 -22.65 -15.36
CA ARG A 143 8.29 -23.08 -16.04
C ARG A 143 9.56 -22.58 -15.33
N ASP A 144 9.54 -21.35 -14.85
CA ASP A 144 10.72 -20.63 -14.36
C ASP A 144 10.68 -20.40 -12.84
N ARG A 145 10.11 -21.36 -12.09
CA ARG A 145 9.81 -21.24 -10.66
C ARG A 145 10.97 -20.78 -9.80
N ALA A 146 12.19 -21.24 -10.12
CA ALA A 146 13.38 -20.88 -9.37
C ALA A 146 13.75 -19.40 -9.52
N ASP A 147 13.56 -18.84 -10.71
CA ASP A 147 13.88 -17.43 -10.98
C ASP A 147 12.78 -16.51 -10.47
N VAL A 148 11.51 -16.92 -10.56
CA VAL A 148 10.41 -16.26 -9.84
C VAL A 148 10.74 -16.15 -8.35
N ARG A 149 11.09 -17.25 -7.68
CA ARG A 149 11.42 -17.25 -6.24
C ARG A 149 12.60 -16.36 -5.86
N LYS A 150 13.55 -16.12 -6.76
CA LYS A 150 14.67 -15.19 -6.53
C LYS A 150 14.24 -13.73 -6.70
N SER A 151 13.27 -13.46 -7.57
CA SER A 151 12.78 -12.12 -7.89
C SER A 151 11.73 -11.60 -6.89
N ILE A 152 11.11 -12.48 -6.11
CA ILE A 152 9.99 -12.13 -5.22
C ILE A 152 10.34 -12.14 -3.74
N MET A 153 9.59 -11.34 -3.00
CA MET A 153 9.41 -11.45 -1.56
C MET A 153 7.93 -11.77 -1.28
N LEU A 154 7.66 -12.68 -0.35
CA LEU A 154 6.31 -12.96 0.13
C LEU A 154 6.25 -12.77 1.64
N THR A 155 5.25 -12.02 2.10
CA THR A 155 5.01 -11.76 3.52
C THR A 155 3.56 -12.09 3.84
N GLY A 156 3.32 -13.26 4.43
CA GLY A 156 1.98 -13.77 4.77
C GLY A 156 1.50 -13.35 6.17
N GLN A 157 0.37 -13.90 6.62
CA GLN A 157 -0.17 -13.65 7.98
C GLN A 157 0.79 -14.07 9.11
N PHE A 158 1.67 -15.06 8.86
CA PHE A 158 2.69 -15.50 9.80
C PHE A 158 4.08 -15.14 9.29
N ALA A 159 4.83 -14.41 10.11
CA ALA A 159 6.20 -14.04 9.81
C ALA A 159 7.12 -15.27 9.83
N ALA A 160 8.00 -15.39 8.83
CA ALA A 160 8.95 -16.51 8.74
C ALA A 160 10.18 -16.29 9.66
N LEU A 161 9.95 -15.77 10.85
CA LEU A 161 10.99 -15.35 11.79
C LEU A 161 11.27 -16.45 12.82
N ASP A 162 12.53 -16.58 13.22
CA ASP A 162 12.90 -17.38 14.38
C ASP A 162 12.69 -16.54 15.65
N GLU A 163 11.70 -16.92 16.44
CA GLU A 163 11.33 -16.22 17.68
C GLU A 163 12.38 -16.33 18.79
N ALA A 164 13.25 -17.35 18.74
CA ALA A 164 14.34 -17.54 19.70
C ALA A 164 15.53 -16.61 19.42
N LEU A 165 15.69 -16.20 18.17
CA LEU A 165 16.71 -15.25 17.72
C LEU A 165 16.29 -13.80 17.97
N THR A 166 17.28 -12.93 18.08
CA THR A 166 17.08 -11.47 18.10
C THR A 166 16.71 -10.93 16.72
N GLY A 167 16.18 -9.71 16.64
CA GLY A 167 15.87 -9.06 15.36
C GLY A 167 17.11 -8.96 14.45
N ARG A 168 18.26 -8.60 15.04
CA ARG A 168 19.55 -8.56 14.34
C ARG A 168 19.98 -9.93 13.82
N GLU A 169 19.86 -10.97 14.63
CA GLU A 169 20.25 -12.33 14.24
C GLU A 169 19.36 -12.88 13.13
N ASN A 170 18.06 -12.57 13.13
CA ASN A 170 17.15 -12.89 12.03
C ASN A 170 17.63 -12.25 10.71
N LEU A 171 17.90 -10.94 10.70
CA LEU A 171 18.38 -10.26 9.49
C LEU A 171 19.71 -10.83 8.98
N ILE A 172 20.64 -11.13 9.89
CA ILE A 172 21.90 -11.78 9.52
C ILE A 172 21.62 -13.16 8.94
N LEU A 173 20.75 -13.97 9.56
CA LEU A 173 20.39 -15.30 9.08
C LEU A 173 19.84 -15.25 7.65
N PHE A 174 18.84 -14.39 7.39
CA PHE A 174 18.27 -14.21 6.05
C PHE A 174 19.32 -13.73 5.04
N GLY A 175 20.17 -12.78 5.42
CA GLY A 175 21.27 -12.33 4.56
C GLY A 175 22.24 -13.44 4.19
N ARG A 176 22.57 -14.31 5.14
CA ARG A 176 23.46 -15.46 4.90
C ARG A 176 22.80 -16.50 4.00
N LEU A 177 21.52 -16.78 4.19
CA LEU A 177 20.76 -17.69 3.33
C LEU A 177 20.65 -17.17 1.89
N MET A 178 20.56 -15.85 1.72
CA MET A 178 20.53 -15.18 0.41
C MET A 178 21.93 -14.88 -0.17
N GLY A 179 22.99 -15.48 0.39
CA GLY A 179 24.33 -15.46 -0.20
C GLY A 179 25.23 -14.30 0.22
N LEU A 180 24.83 -13.44 1.16
CA LEU A 180 25.70 -12.37 1.66
C LEU A 180 26.87 -12.95 2.48
N SER A 181 28.04 -12.31 2.35
CA SER A 181 29.19 -12.60 3.21
C SER A 181 28.86 -12.31 4.69
N PRO A 182 29.57 -12.88 5.68
CA PRO A 182 29.29 -12.60 7.09
C PRO A 182 29.39 -11.11 7.45
N LYS A 183 30.33 -10.40 6.82
CA LYS A 183 30.49 -8.95 6.99
C LYS A 183 29.34 -8.18 6.32
N GLY A 184 28.99 -8.57 5.09
CA GLY A 184 27.89 -7.96 4.34
C GLY A 184 26.54 -8.13 5.03
N ALA A 185 26.24 -9.33 5.54
CA ALA A 185 25.00 -9.60 6.27
C ALA A 185 24.86 -8.76 7.55
N ARG A 186 25.95 -8.51 8.28
CA ARG A 186 25.94 -7.65 9.47
C ARG A 186 25.69 -6.19 9.12
N ALA A 187 26.44 -5.66 8.15
CA ALA A 187 26.25 -4.28 7.69
C ALA A 187 24.82 -4.07 7.18
N ARG A 188 24.31 -5.02 6.40
CA ARG A 188 22.94 -4.98 5.91
C ARG A 188 21.88 -5.07 7.00
N ALA A 189 22.13 -5.87 8.04
CA ALA A 189 21.24 -5.94 9.19
C ALA A 189 21.20 -4.60 9.96
N ASP A 190 22.34 -3.93 10.13
CA ASP A 190 22.39 -2.60 10.76
C ASP A 190 21.58 -1.57 9.97
N GLU A 191 21.80 -1.49 8.67
CA GLU A 191 21.04 -0.62 7.76
C GLU A 191 19.52 -0.83 7.89
N LEU A 192 19.07 -2.09 7.86
CA LEU A 192 17.65 -2.42 7.92
C LEU A 192 17.04 -2.20 9.30
N LEU A 193 17.79 -2.42 10.38
CA LEU A 193 17.32 -2.10 11.73
C LEU A 193 17.08 -0.60 11.90
N GLU A 194 17.94 0.23 11.30
CA GLU A 194 17.76 1.69 11.30
C GLU A 194 16.58 2.11 10.43
N ALA A 195 16.52 1.64 9.18
CA ALA A 195 15.46 1.99 8.24
C ALA A 195 14.05 1.62 8.73
N PHE A 196 13.94 0.55 9.52
CA PHE A 196 12.66 0.08 10.08
C PHE A 196 12.40 0.54 11.51
N ASP A 197 13.23 1.44 12.07
CA ASP A 197 13.14 1.94 13.45
C ASP A 197 13.08 0.79 14.49
N LEU A 198 14.00 -0.17 14.35
CA LEU A 198 14.14 -1.35 15.22
C LEU A 198 15.48 -1.38 15.96
N THR A 199 16.34 -0.38 15.79
CA THR A 199 17.68 -0.31 16.42
C THR A 199 17.63 -0.50 17.94
N LYS A 200 16.69 0.15 18.64
CA LYS A 200 16.53 0.02 20.11
C LYS A 200 16.14 -1.38 20.56
N ALA A 201 15.51 -2.17 19.68
CA ALA A 201 15.07 -3.53 19.95
C ALA A 201 15.94 -4.60 19.29
N ALA A 202 17.02 -4.22 18.62
CA ALA A 202 17.84 -5.12 17.80
C ALA A 202 18.38 -6.34 18.55
N SER A 203 18.70 -6.19 19.85
CA SER A 203 19.23 -7.24 20.72
C SER A 203 18.15 -8.00 21.51
N ARG A 204 16.88 -7.65 21.35
CA ARG A 204 15.76 -8.38 21.96
C ARG A 204 15.34 -9.54 21.05
N ARG A 205 14.95 -10.66 21.67
CA ARG A 205 14.36 -11.80 20.95
C ARG A 205 13.06 -11.40 20.27
N VAL A 206 12.84 -11.88 19.04
CA VAL A 206 11.65 -11.59 18.24
C VAL A 206 10.38 -12.09 18.92
N GLY A 207 10.43 -13.20 19.67
CA GLY A 207 9.28 -13.66 20.48
C GLY A 207 8.82 -12.68 21.58
N LYS A 208 9.57 -11.59 21.82
CA LYS A 208 9.21 -10.48 22.73
C LYS A 208 8.86 -9.18 22.02
N PHE A 209 8.68 -9.21 20.70
CA PHE A 209 8.27 -8.06 19.89
C PHE A 209 6.75 -7.88 19.92
N SER A 210 6.28 -6.63 19.83
CA SER A 210 4.87 -6.36 19.54
C SER A 210 4.49 -6.87 18.16
N GLY A 211 3.19 -6.94 17.84
CA GLY A 211 2.73 -7.32 16.49
C GLY A 211 3.34 -6.43 15.40
N GLY A 212 3.31 -5.10 15.59
CA GLY A 212 3.90 -4.15 14.65
C GLY A 212 5.41 -4.32 14.49
N MET A 213 6.15 -4.52 15.58
CA MET A 213 7.59 -4.77 15.51
C MET A 213 7.90 -6.08 14.77
N ARG A 214 7.09 -7.13 14.98
CA ARG A 214 7.20 -8.41 14.24
C ARG A 214 6.95 -8.20 12.76
N ARG A 215 5.95 -7.40 12.39
CA ARG A 215 5.66 -7.10 10.98
C ARG A 215 6.79 -6.30 10.32
N ARG A 216 7.33 -5.30 11.01
CA ARG A 216 8.45 -4.50 10.49
C ARG A 216 9.69 -5.35 10.25
N ILE A 217 10.08 -6.20 11.19
CA ILE A 217 11.27 -7.06 11.01
C ILE A 217 11.05 -8.13 9.92
N ASP A 218 9.83 -8.66 9.78
CA ASP A 218 9.46 -9.61 8.71
C ASP A 218 9.63 -8.98 7.33
N ILE A 219 9.10 -7.76 7.15
CA ILE A 219 9.28 -6.99 5.91
C ILE A 219 10.76 -6.68 5.68
N ALA A 220 11.49 -6.27 6.73
CA ALA A 220 12.93 -6.00 6.63
C ALA A 220 13.73 -7.24 6.20
N CYS A 221 13.42 -8.43 6.72
CA CYS A 221 14.05 -9.69 6.32
C CYS A 221 13.87 -9.98 4.82
N GLY A 222 12.68 -9.70 4.28
CA GLY A 222 12.41 -9.86 2.85
C GLY A 222 13.14 -8.85 1.95
N LEU A 223 13.60 -7.73 2.50
CA LEU A 223 14.38 -6.69 1.79
C LEU A 223 15.89 -6.78 2.02
N VAL A 224 16.38 -7.83 2.70
CA VAL A 224 17.82 -8.05 2.89
C VAL A 224 18.53 -8.13 1.55
N VAL A 225 17.93 -8.85 0.60
CA VAL A 225 18.23 -8.75 -0.82
C VAL A 225 17.04 -8.07 -1.48
N ARG A 226 17.29 -7.11 -2.37
CA ARG A 226 16.24 -6.34 -3.02
C ARG A 226 15.42 -7.23 -3.97
N PRO A 227 14.11 -7.42 -3.73
CA PRO A 227 13.23 -8.09 -4.68
C PRO A 227 12.80 -7.14 -5.80
N GLU A 228 12.33 -7.70 -6.90
CA GLU A 228 11.65 -6.96 -7.97
C GLU A 228 10.15 -6.82 -7.71
N VAL A 229 9.55 -7.84 -7.06
CA VAL A 229 8.14 -7.86 -6.69
C VAL A 229 7.95 -8.28 -5.24
N VAL A 230 7.13 -7.55 -4.50
CA VAL A 230 6.75 -7.84 -3.11
C VAL A 230 5.27 -8.22 -3.06
N PHE A 231 4.97 -9.37 -2.47
CA PHE A 231 3.61 -9.81 -2.16
C PHE A 231 3.34 -9.65 -0.67
N LEU A 232 2.34 -8.84 -0.33
CA LEU A 232 1.91 -8.59 1.04
C LEU A 232 0.51 -9.15 1.24
N ASP A 233 0.41 -10.34 1.83
CA ASP A 233 -0.89 -10.96 2.09
C ASP A 233 -1.41 -10.46 3.45
N GLU A 234 -2.42 -9.59 3.41
CA GLU A 234 -3.07 -8.95 4.57
C GLU A 234 -2.08 -8.33 5.59
N PRO A 235 -1.31 -7.30 5.19
CA PRO A 235 -0.10 -6.90 5.91
C PRO A 235 -0.31 -6.25 7.28
N THR A 236 -1.53 -5.92 7.61
CA THR A 236 -1.93 -5.06 8.74
C THR A 236 -2.97 -5.72 9.62
N THR A 237 -3.41 -6.93 9.28
CA THR A 237 -4.38 -7.71 10.05
C THR A 237 -3.85 -7.93 11.46
N GLY A 238 -4.67 -7.58 12.46
CA GLY A 238 -4.32 -7.74 13.88
C GLY A 238 -3.34 -6.70 14.43
N LEU A 239 -3.00 -5.66 13.68
CA LEU A 239 -2.20 -4.53 14.16
C LEU A 239 -3.08 -3.43 14.78
N ASP A 240 -2.55 -2.77 15.82
CA ASP A 240 -3.12 -1.53 16.33
C ASP A 240 -2.97 -0.39 15.32
N PRO A 241 -3.76 0.71 15.43
CA PRO A 241 -3.76 1.78 14.44
C PRO A 241 -2.39 2.41 14.17
N ARG A 242 -1.53 2.55 15.20
CA ARG A 242 -0.20 3.14 15.03
C ARG A 242 0.72 2.19 14.26
N SER A 243 0.75 0.92 14.66
CA SER A 243 1.52 -0.10 13.94
C SER A 243 1.07 -0.28 12.49
N ARG A 244 -0.21 -0.07 12.19
CA ARG A 244 -0.74 -0.09 10.82
C ARG A 244 -0.14 1.04 9.97
N GLN A 245 -0.12 2.26 10.50
CA GLN A 245 0.47 3.41 9.82
C GLN A 245 1.96 3.18 9.52
N ASP A 246 2.73 2.63 10.48
CA ASP A 246 4.13 2.28 10.26
C ASP A 246 4.30 1.35 9.03
N VAL A 247 3.42 0.35 8.88
CA VAL A 247 3.46 -0.59 7.74
C VAL A 247 3.06 0.10 6.44
N TRP A 248 2.05 0.98 6.46
CA TRP A 248 1.63 1.74 5.29
C TRP A 248 2.73 2.65 4.76
N ASP A 249 3.48 3.31 5.64
CA ASP A 249 4.61 4.15 5.27
C ASP A 249 5.71 3.33 4.60
N ILE A 250 5.96 2.11 5.11
CA ILE A 250 6.88 1.16 4.50
C ILE A 250 6.40 0.75 3.11
N VAL A 251 5.14 0.36 2.94
CA VAL A 251 4.59 -0.04 1.63
C VAL A 251 4.73 1.11 0.62
N SER A 252 4.38 2.33 1.03
CA SER A 252 4.50 3.54 0.21
C SER A 252 5.96 3.89 -0.13
N SER A 253 6.93 3.40 0.64
CA SER A 253 8.35 3.55 0.32
C SER A 253 8.84 2.56 -0.75
N LEU A 254 8.20 1.39 -0.90
CA LEU A 254 8.62 0.36 -1.86
C LEU A 254 8.45 0.82 -3.32
N SER A 255 7.33 1.46 -3.65
CA SER A 255 7.09 2.01 -4.99
C SER A 255 8.10 3.10 -5.36
N ARG A 256 8.48 3.95 -4.40
CA ARG A 256 9.56 4.96 -4.55
C ARG A 256 10.92 4.33 -4.84
N LEU A 257 11.12 3.08 -4.43
CA LEU A 257 12.30 2.27 -4.75
C LEU A 257 12.11 1.45 -6.02
N HIS A 258 11.09 1.72 -6.82
CA HIS A 258 10.80 0.99 -8.05
C HIS A 258 10.58 -0.52 -7.81
N ILE A 259 10.13 -0.90 -6.61
CA ILE A 259 9.76 -2.27 -6.26
C ILE A 259 8.26 -2.39 -6.50
N THR A 260 7.86 -3.35 -7.33
CA THR A 260 6.45 -3.60 -7.61
C THR A 260 5.82 -4.27 -6.41
N THR A 261 4.64 -3.83 -5.98
CA THR A 261 3.98 -4.40 -4.80
C THR A 261 2.58 -4.89 -5.17
N LEU A 262 2.24 -6.11 -4.76
CA LEU A 262 0.87 -6.60 -4.75
C LEU A 262 0.47 -6.83 -3.30
N LEU A 263 -0.48 -6.04 -2.80
CA LEU A 263 -1.04 -6.20 -1.46
C LEU A 263 -2.43 -6.83 -1.56
N THR A 264 -2.74 -7.80 -0.72
CA THR A 264 -4.11 -8.27 -0.53
C THR A 264 -4.67 -7.60 0.71
N THR A 265 -5.93 -7.18 0.64
CA THR A 265 -6.60 -6.63 1.80
C THR A 265 -8.11 -6.86 1.69
N GLN A 266 -8.75 -6.86 2.85
CA GLN A 266 -10.21 -6.71 2.97
C GLN A 266 -10.57 -5.32 3.51
N TYR A 267 -9.57 -4.50 3.83
CA TYR A 267 -9.74 -3.15 4.36
C TYR A 267 -9.71 -2.15 3.22
N LEU A 268 -10.84 -1.50 2.99
CA LEU A 268 -11.05 -0.58 1.88
C LEU A 268 -10.16 0.66 2.00
N GLU A 269 -9.95 1.15 3.22
CA GLU A 269 -9.02 2.23 3.54
C GLU A 269 -7.57 1.93 3.07
N GLU A 270 -7.12 0.68 3.17
CA GLU A 270 -5.77 0.30 2.72
C GLU A 270 -5.65 0.32 1.20
N ALA A 271 -6.67 -0.21 0.52
CA ALA A 271 -6.71 -0.19 -0.93
C ALA A 271 -6.71 1.25 -1.44
N ASP A 272 -7.51 2.13 -0.81
CA ASP A 272 -7.64 3.54 -1.15
C ASP A 272 -6.33 4.33 -0.95
N LEU A 273 -5.64 4.12 0.17
CA LEU A 273 -4.45 4.90 0.54
C LEU A 273 -3.17 4.42 -0.15
N LEU A 274 -3.02 3.10 -0.36
CA LEU A 274 -1.74 2.52 -0.76
C LEU A 274 -1.63 2.18 -2.24
N SER A 275 -2.76 1.98 -2.92
CA SER A 275 -2.76 1.34 -4.23
C SER A 275 -2.85 2.36 -5.36
N ASP A 276 -1.95 2.24 -6.34
CA ASP A 276 -2.07 2.98 -7.60
C ASP A 276 -3.25 2.45 -8.42
N ARG A 277 -3.51 1.14 -8.32
CA ARG A 277 -4.66 0.46 -8.94
C ARG A 277 -5.23 -0.59 -8.00
N ILE A 278 -6.53 -0.80 -8.09
CA ILE A 278 -7.28 -1.73 -7.27
C ILE A 278 -7.97 -2.73 -8.21
N VAL A 279 -7.84 -4.01 -7.89
CA VAL A 279 -8.62 -5.10 -8.50
C VAL A 279 -9.52 -5.66 -7.42
N VAL A 280 -10.83 -5.54 -7.64
CA VAL A 280 -11.86 -6.06 -6.75
C VAL A 280 -12.22 -7.48 -7.19
N ILE A 281 -12.10 -8.44 -6.28
CA ILE A 281 -12.43 -9.84 -6.49
C ILE A 281 -13.61 -10.23 -5.60
N ASP A 282 -14.58 -10.92 -6.18
CA ASP A 282 -15.59 -11.70 -5.45
C ASP A 282 -15.72 -13.09 -6.08
N LYS A 283 -15.91 -14.12 -5.24
CA LYS A 283 -16.11 -15.52 -5.64
C LYS A 283 -15.14 -16.02 -6.74
N GLY A 284 -13.87 -15.67 -6.63
CA GLY A 284 -12.83 -16.10 -7.55
C GLY A 284 -12.78 -15.36 -8.89
N ARG A 285 -13.53 -14.27 -9.06
CA ARG A 285 -13.62 -13.48 -10.31
C ARG A 285 -13.33 -12.01 -10.05
N VAL A 286 -12.72 -11.34 -11.03
CA VAL A 286 -12.59 -9.87 -11.00
C VAL A 286 -13.95 -9.26 -11.31
N ILE A 287 -14.45 -8.41 -10.41
CA ILE A 287 -15.74 -7.71 -10.56
C ILE A 287 -15.57 -6.24 -10.92
N ALA A 288 -14.42 -5.64 -10.59
CA ALA A 288 -14.05 -4.29 -10.99
C ALA A 288 -12.53 -4.09 -10.94
N GLU A 289 -12.04 -3.16 -11.75
CA GLU A 289 -10.64 -2.75 -11.79
C GLU A 289 -10.55 -1.26 -12.09
N GLY A 290 -9.66 -0.55 -11.41
CA GLY A 290 -9.44 0.88 -11.64
C GLY A 290 -8.59 1.52 -10.55
N THR A 291 -8.37 2.83 -10.66
CA THR A 291 -7.93 3.64 -9.52
C THR A 291 -9.05 3.76 -8.48
N ALA A 292 -8.73 4.16 -7.26
CA ALA A 292 -9.76 4.38 -6.25
C ALA A 292 -10.80 5.43 -6.70
N ASP A 293 -10.37 6.50 -7.35
CA ASP A 293 -11.27 7.53 -7.88
C ASP A 293 -12.15 7.02 -9.04
N GLU A 294 -11.59 6.22 -9.94
CA GLU A 294 -12.35 5.58 -11.02
C GLU A 294 -13.42 4.63 -10.47
N LEU A 295 -13.08 3.83 -9.46
CA LEU A 295 -14.01 2.93 -8.79
C LEU A 295 -15.12 3.71 -8.07
N LYS A 296 -14.76 4.76 -7.30
CA LYS A 296 -15.73 5.64 -6.62
C LYS A 296 -16.67 6.34 -7.59
N ALA A 297 -16.20 6.67 -8.80
CA ALA A 297 -17.01 7.30 -9.84
C ALA A 297 -18.04 6.36 -10.49
N GLN A 298 -17.93 5.03 -10.30
CA GLN A 298 -18.90 4.05 -10.81
C GLN A 298 -20.18 3.99 -9.97
N VAL A 299 -20.10 4.42 -8.70
CA VAL A 299 -21.27 4.57 -7.82
C VAL A 299 -21.90 5.94 -8.07
N ALA A 300 -23.23 6.01 -7.97
CA ALA A 300 -23.99 7.25 -8.12
C ALA A 300 -23.30 8.39 -7.36
N GLY A 301 -23.15 9.54 -8.04
CA GLY A 301 -22.22 10.61 -7.69
C GLY A 301 -22.37 11.24 -6.30
N THR A 302 -21.69 12.36 -6.07
CA THR A 302 -21.71 13.10 -4.80
C THR A 302 -23.11 13.09 -4.18
N PHE A 303 -23.20 12.83 -2.88
CA PHE A 303 -24.46 12.80 -2.16
C PHE A 303 -24.41 13.76 -0.98
N CYS A 304 -25.57 14.26 -0.58
CA CYS A 304 -25.74 14.95 0.68
C CYS A 304 -26.04 13.91 1.76
N GLU A 305 -25.18 13.82 2.77
CA GLU A 305 -25.41 13.06 3.98
C GLU A 305 -26.03 13.98 5.03
N ILE A 306 -27.13 13.55 5.64
CA ILE A 306 -27.88 14.29 6.63
C ILE A 306 -28.00 13.47 7.90
N VAL A 307 -27.52 14.01 9.02
CA VAL A 307 -27.59 13.34 10.33
C VAL A 307 -28.46 14.18 11.27
N PRO A 308 -29.68 13.74 11.60
CA PRO A 308 -30.49 14.42 12.62
C PRO A 308 -29.85 14.28 14.01
N THR A 309 -30.11 15.22 14.90
CA THR A 309 -29.68 15.15 16.31
C THR A 309 -30.37 14.01 17.06
N SER A 310 -31.59 13.65 16.65
CA SER A 310 -32.37 12.55 17.21
C SER A 310 -32.65 11.50 16.14
N PRO A 311 -32.28 10.22 16.35
CA PRO A 311 -32.63 9.12 15.44
C PRO A 311 -34.13 8.97 15.20
N ALA A 312 -34.97 9.40 16.16
CA ALA A 312 -36.42 9.35 16.03
C ALA A 312 -36.97 10.30 14.97
N ASP A 313 -36.19 11.29 14.52
CA ASP A 313 -36.58 12.22 13.46
C ASP A 313 -36.30 11.68 12.05
N LEU A 314 -35.67 10.50 11.89
CA LEU A 314 -35.40 9.91 10.57
C LEU A 314 -36.64 9.77 9.67
N PRO A 315 -37.80 9.29 10.14
CA PRO A 315 -39.00 9.23 9.30
C PRO A 315 -39.49 10.63 8.89
N ARG A 316 -39.46 11.59 9.82
CA ARG A 316 -39.85 12.99 9.54
C ARG A 316 -38.87 13.66 8.57
N LEU A 317 -37.60 13.31 8.66
CA LEU A 317 -36.55 13.78 7.77
C LEU A 317 -36.75 13.23 6.36
N GLN A 318 -37.08 11.94 6.23
CA GLN A 318 -37.41 11.32 4.96
C GLN A 318 -38.63 12.00 4.31
N ASP A 319 -39.69 12.25 5.08
CA ASP A 319 -40.88 12.96 4.61
C ASP A 319 -40.56 14.41 4.18
N ALA A 320 -39.74 15.12 4.95
CA ALA A 320 -39.36 16.50 4.64
C ALA A 320 -38.52 16.61 3.36
N LEU A 321 -37.71 15.60 3.08
CA LEU A 321 -36.83 15.54 1.91
C LEU A 321 -37.50 14.87 0.69
N ALA A 322 -38.74 14.39 0.81
CA ALA A 322 -39.51 13.82 -0.28
C ALA A 322 -39.55 14.76 -1.51
N GLY A 323 -39.32 14.19 -2.69
CA GLY A 323 -39.30 14.93 -3.96
C GLY A 323 -38.03 15.73 -4.25
N LEU A 324 -36.99 15.65 -3.42
CA LEU A 324 -35.63 16.12 -3.80
C LEU A 324 -34.92 15.13 -4.72
N ALA A 325 -35.20 13.85 -4.57
CA ALA A 325 -34.77 12.77 -5.45
C ALA A 325 -35.90 11.75 -5.57
N ALA A 326 -35.75 10.77 -6.46
CA ALA A 326 -36.65 9.64 -6.51
C ALA A 326 -36.58 8.83 -5.19
N GLU A 327 -37.69 8.22 -4.77
CA GLU A 327 -37.77 7.53 -3.46
C GLU A 327 -36.76 6.39 -3.32
N ASP A 328 -36.45 5.71 -4.42
CA ASP A 328 -35.46 4.63 -4.51
C ASP A 328 -34.01 5.14 -4.38
N GLN A 329 -33.78 6.44 -4.54
CA GLN A 329 -32.47 7.06 -4.42
C GLN A 329 -32.20 7.66 -3.04
N ILE A 330 -33.23 7.81 -2.21
CA ILE A 330 -33.06 8.25 -0.82
C ILE A 330 -32.76 7.02 0.04
N ARG A 331 -31.52 6.93 0.53
CA ARG A 331 -31.06 5.80 1.35
C ARG A 331 -31.08 6.19 2.83
N VAL A 332 -31.59 5.29 3.67
CA VAL A 332 -31.58 5.46 5.13
C VAL A 332 -30.58 4.46 5.73
N ASP A 333 -29.57 4.97 6.44
CA ASP A 333 -28.63 4.15 7.21
C ASP A 333 -28.98 4.23 8.69
N LEU A 334 -29.63 3.17 9.19
CA LEU A 334 -30.02 3.04 10.60
C LEU A 334 -28.83 2.83 11.54
N THR A 335 -27.67 2.40 11.03
CA THR A 335 -26.46 2.21 11.83
C THR A 335 -25.80 3.55 12.14
N ARG A 336 -25.74 4.43 11.13
CA ARG A 336 -25.20 5.79 11.25
C ARG A 336 -26.25 6.82 11.68
N ASN A 337 -27.52 6.41 11.80
CA ASN A 337 -28.67 7.29 11.98
C ASN A 337 -28.66 8.45 10.98
N SER A 338 -28.45 8.13 9.70
CA SER A 338 -28.29 9.13 8.65
C SER A 338 -29.20 8.84 7.47
N LEU A 339 -29.46 9.89 6.68
CA LEU A 339 -30.19 9.81 5.43
C LEU A 339 -29.33 10.42 4.31
N THR A 340 -29.29 9.75 3.17
CA THR A 340 -28.46 10.12 2.03
C THR A 340 -29.34 10.46 0.83
N VAL A 341 -29.07 11.60 0.18
CA VAL A 341 -29.76 12.05 -1.03
C VAL A 341 -28.71 12.34 -2.12
N PRO A 342 -28.89 11.89 -3.37
CA PRO A 342 -27.99 12.26 -4.47
C PRO A 342 -27.89 13.78 -4.61
N ALA A 343 -26.68 14.28 -4.84
CA ALA A 343 -26.38 15.71 -4.91
C ALA A 343 -25.44 16.02 -6.06
N ALA A 344 -25.97 16.57 -7.15
CA ALA A 344 -25.16 17.04 -8.28
C ALA A 344 -24.32 18.30 -7.94
N GLY A 345 -24.65 19.01 -6.85
CA GLY A 345 -24.01 20.25 -6.46
C GLY A 345 -24.40 20.74 -5.06
N THR A 346 -23.93 21.94 -4.72
CA THR A 346 -24.18 22.60 -3.43
C THR A 346 -25.59 23.15 -3.27
N ASP A 347 -26.36 23.24 -4.34
CA ASP A 347 -27.78 23.60 -4.35
C ASP A 347 -28.63 22.60 -3.55
N VAL A 348 -28.34 21.30 -3.68
CA VAL A 348 -29.01 20.25 -2.91
C VAL A 348 -28.76 20.42 -1.42
N LEU A 349 -27.52 20.72 -1.02
CA LEU A 349 -27.17 20.98 0.39
C LEU A 349 -27.97 22.16 0.97
N VAL A 350 -28.06 23.27 0.23
CA VAL A 350 -28.82 24.46 0.65
C VAL A 350 -30.29 24.13 0.81
N GLU A 351 -30.87 23.38 -0.13
CA GLU A 351 -32.27 23.00 -0.10
C GLU A 351 -32.59 22.02 1.03
N VAL A 352 -31.70 21.05 1.29
CA VAL A 352 -31.78 20.14 2.45
C VAL A 352 -31.88 20.94 3.74
N VAL A 353 -30.92 21.85 3.98
CA VAL A 353 -30.89 22.69 5.20
C VAL A 353 -32.17 23.51 5.34
N ARG A 354 -32.66 24.07 4.23
CA ARG A 354 -33.91 24.86 4.22
C ARG A 354 -35.12 24.01 4.60
N ARG A 355 -35.25 22.80 4.06
CA ARG A 355 -36.41 21.92 4.34
C ARG A 355 -36.37 21.37 5.76
N THR A 356 -35.20 21.04 6.28
CA THR A 356 -35.05 20.57 7.66
C THR A 356 -35.37 21.67 8.66
N ASP A 357 -35.00 22.92 8.37
CA ASP A 357 -35.34 24.08 9.20
C ASP A 357 -36.86 24.33 9.24
N ILE A 358 -37.54 24.30 8.08
CA ILE A 358 -39.00 24.42 8.00
C ILE A 358 -39.71 23.30 8.75
N ALA A 359 -39.17 22.07 8.68
CA ALA A 359 -39.72 20.92 9.40
C ALA A 359 -39.41 20.92 10.90
N GLY A 360 -38.58 21.86 11.38
CA GLY A 360 -38.14 21.95 12.77
C GLY A 360 -37.28 20.75 13.20
N ILE A 361 -36.47 20.20 12.29
CA ILE A 361 -35.60 19.06 12.55
C ILE A 361 -34.18 19.59 12.79
N ALA A 362 -33.66 19.39 14.00
CA ALA A 362 -32.29 19.75 14.32
C ALA A 362 -31.31 18.73 13.73
N LEU A 363 -30.28 19.22 13.05
CA LEU A 363 -29.22 18.40 12.46
C LEU A 363 -27.97 18.45 13.33
N SER A 364 -27.29 17.31 13.46
CA SER A 364 -25.97 17.19 14.08
C SER A 364 -24.85 17.29 13.05
N ASP A 365 -25.07 16.80 11.82
CA ASP A 365 -24.18 16.98 10.67
C ASP A 365 -24.99 17.07 9.36
N VAL A 366 -24.47 17.83 8.41
CA VAL A 366 -24.99 17.90 7.05
C VAL A 366 -23.86 18.25 6.10
N GLY A 367 -23.65 17.44 5.05
CA GLY A 367 -22.51 17.67 4.17
C GLY A 367 -22.59 16.93 2.86
N LEU A 368 -21.94 17.51 1.84
CA LEU A 368 -21.67 16.82 0.58
C LEU A 368 -20.51 15.85 0.78
N ARG A 369 -20.74 14.59 0.44
CA ARG A 369 -19.78 13.50 0.50
C ARG A 369 -19.62 12.88 -0.88
N ARG A 370 -18.42 12.36 -1.15
CA ARG A 370 -18.17 11.52 -2.33
C ARG A 370 -18.33 10.05 -1.91
N PRO A 371 -18.72 9.16 -2.84
CA PRO A 371 -18.71 7.72 -2.59
C PRO A 371 -17.35 7.26 -2.05
N SER A 372 -17.42 6.40 -1.06
CA SER A 372 -16.29 5.64 -0.52
C SER A 372 -16.12 4.33 -1.28
N LEU A 373 -14.98 3.65 -1.10
CA LEU A 373 -14.82 2.29 -1.64
C LEU A 373 -15.80 1.30 -0.97
N ASP A 374 -16.29 1.57 0.24
CA ASP A 374 -17.35 0.80 0.90
C ASP A 374 -18.64 0.84 0.07
N ASP A 375 -19.02 2.02 -0.41
CA ASP A 375 -20.21 2.19 -1.26
C ASP A 375 -20.05 1.44 -2.59
N VAL A 376 -18.85 1.48 -3.17
CA VAL A 376 -18.49 0.73 -4.39
C VAL A 376 -18.60 -0.77 -4.15
N PHE A 377 -18.03 -1.25 -3.06
CA PHE A 377 -18.03 -2.66 -2.74
C PHE A 377 -19.45 -3.17 -2.53
N LEU A 378 -20.27 -2.46 -1.74
CA LEU A 378 -21.69 -2.82 -1.53
C LEU A 378 -22.46 -2.86 -2.85
N GLU A 379 -22.36 -1.83 -3.68
CA GLU A 379 -23.05 -1.76 -4.97
C GLU A 379 -22.63 -2.89 -5.93
N LEU A 380 -21.34 -3.24 -5.95
CA LEU A 380 -20.82 -4.30 -6.81
C LEU A 380 -21.15 -5.71 -6.29
N THR A 381 -21.26 -5.91 -4.97
CA THR A 381 -21.57 -7.22 -4.38
C THR A 381 -23.07 -7.47 -4.22
N ASP A 382 -23.89 -6.41 -4.08
CA ASP A 382 -25.35 -6.53 -3.96
C ASP A 382 -26.03 -6.74 -5.31
N ARG A 383 -25.35 -6.45 -6.42
CA ARG A 383 -25.82 -6.88 -7.75
C ARG A 383 -25.73 -8.41 -7.81
N PRO A 384 -26.86 -9.14 -7.97
CA PRO A 384 -26.77 -10.54 -8.30
C PRO A 384 -25.90 -10.68 -9.55
N ALA A 385 -24.93 -11.57 -9.50
CA ALA A 385 -24.07 -11.87 -10.64
C ALA A 385 -24.91 -12.51 -11.75
N ASP A 386 -25.62 -11.70 -12.54
CA ASP A 386 -26.35 -12.12 -13.73
C ASP A 386 -26.55 -10.94 -14.69
N ALA A 387 -25.73 -10.94 -15.74
CA ALA A 387 -26.12 -10.85 -17.15
C ALA A 387 -24.86 -10.73 -18.02
N GLY A 388 -24.00 -11.74 -17.96
CA GLY A 388 -22.99 -11.98 -19.00
C GLY A 388 -23.71 -12.48 -20.26
N THR A 389 -23.55 -11.72 -21.31
CA THR A 389 -24.22 -11.76 -22.62
C THR A 389 -24.11 -13.11 -23.32
N GLU A 390 -25.19 -13.48 -24.03
CA GLU A 390 -25.28 -14.58 -25.01
C GLU A 390 -24.17 -14.55 -26.07
#